data_AF-A0A8X8BC69-F1
#
_entry.id   AF-A0A8X8BC69-F1
#
_cell.length_a   1.000
_cell.length_b   1.000
_cell.length_c   1.000
_cell.angle_alpha   90.00
_cell.angle_beta   90.00
_cell.angle_gamma   90.00
#
_symmetry.space_group_name_H-M   'P 1'
#
loop_
_entity.id
_entity.type
_entity.pdbx_description
1 polymer ?
#
loop_
_entity_poly.entity_id
_entity_poly.type
_entity_poly.pdbx_seq_one_letter_code
_entity_poly.pdbx_strand_id
1 'polypeptide(L)'
;MCQGGDFTRGNGTGGESIYGAKFQDENFKLRHTDARLDGNHVVFGKVVDGYKVVEKMEEFGSETGTTSEPVVIEDCGELKNESSEDVSSKE
;
A
#
# COMPACT_ATOMS: atom_id res chain seq x y z
N MET A 1 -8.02 0.82 -9.44
CA MET A 1 -7.29 0.98 -8.14
C MET A 1 -7.78 -0.07 -7.17
N CYS A 2 -6.92 -0.59 -6.30
CA CYS A 2 -7.31 -1.54 -5.25
C CYS A 2 -7.09 -0.89 -3.88
N GLN A 3 -8.09 -0.97 -2.99
CA GLN A 3 -8.04 -0.36 -1.65
C GLN A 3 -8.25 -1.42 -0.57
N GLY A 4 -7.51 -1.30 0.52
CA GLY A 4 -7.61 -2.14 1.72
C GLY A 4 -7.18 -1.38 2.97
N GLY A 5 -6.77 -2.10 4.01
CA GLY A 5 -6.17 -1.52 5.23
C GLY A 5 -7.16 -1.23 6.38
N ASP A 6 -8.47 -1.36 6.17
CA ASP A 6 -9.44 -1.34 7.27
C ASP A 6 -9.54 -2.71 7.95
N PHE A 7 -8.64 -2.96 8.90
CA PHE A 7 -8.61 -4.21 9.67
C PHE A 7 -9.61 -4.25 10.84
N THR A 8 -10.25 -3.13 11.19
CA THR A 8 -11.17 -3.08 12.35
C THR A 8 -12.61 -3.35 11.95
N ARG A 9 -13.03 -2.92 10.76
CA ARG A 9 -14.43 -3.05 10.29
C ARG A 9 -14.57 -3.69 8.92
N GLY A 10 -13.50 -3.74 8.12
CA GLY A 10 -13.51 -4.34 6.79
C GLY A 10 -14.46 -3.67 5.79
N ASN A 11 -14.83 -2.40 6.01
CA ASN A 11 -15.83 -1.69 5.20
C ASN A 11 -15.40 -0.27 4.78
N GLY A 12 -14.14 0.09 5.05
CA GLY A 12 -13.56 1.38 4.69
C GLY A 12 -13.83 2.51 5.69
N THR A 13 -14.51 2.23 6.81
CA THR A 13 -14.80 3.25 7.85
C THR A 13 -13.90 3.13 9.09
N GLY A 14 -13.08 2.08 9.14
CA GLY A 14 -12.16 1.79 10.23
C GLY A 14 -10.68 1.98 9.86
N GLY A 15 -9.83 1.19 10.49
CA GLY A 15 -8.37 1.36 10.49
C GLY A 15 -7.87 2.42 11.46
N GLU A 16 -6.68 2.20 11.99
CA GLU A 16 -5.93 3.18 12.78
C GLU A 16 -4.44 3.07 12.46
N SER A 17 -3.70 4.15 12.69
CA SER A 17 -2.24 4.13 12.55
C SER A 17 -1.58 3.79 13.88
N ILE A 18 -0.29 3.45 13.84
CA ILE A 18 0.53 3.29 15.06
C ILE A 18 0.69 4.59 15.87
N TYR A 19 0.37 5.74 15.27
CA TYR A 19 0.39 7.05 15.91
C TYR A 19 -0.99 7.50 16.42
N GLY A 20 -2.01 6.64 16.31
CA GLY A 20 -3.41 6.92 16.65
C GLY A 20 -4.31 7.05 15.41
N ALA A 21 -5.51 7.60 15.60
CA ALA A 21 -6.55 7.62 14.55
C ALA A 21 -6.20 8.47 13.31
N LYS A 22 -5.39 9.52 13.47
CA LYS A 22 -4.94 10.41 12.38
C LYS A 22 -3.53 10.92 12.66
N PHE A 23 -2.76 11.16 11.60
CA PHE A 23 -1.45 11.78 11.63
C PHE A 23 -1.32 12.77 10.46
N GLN A 24 -0.33 13.66 10.51
CA GLN A 24 -0.11 14.65 9.44
C GLN A 24 0.59 14.00 8.24
N ASP A 25 0.22 14.45 7.05
CA ASP A 25 0.89 14.05 5.82
C ASP A 25 2.34 14.56 5.79
N GLU A 26 3.27 13.69 5.41
CA GLU A 26 4.71 14.01 5.48
C GLU A 26 5.15 14.93 4.34
N ASN A 27 4.94 14.53 3.09
CA ASN A 27 5.45 15.27 1.93
C ASN A 27 4.88 14.80 0.57
N PHE A 28 4.42 15.73 -0.27
CA PHE A 28 3.78 15.47 -1.58
C PHE A 28 4.76 15.53 -2.78
N LYS A 29 6.03 15.16 -2.58
CA LYS A 29 7.05 15.23 -3.67
C LYS A 29 6.82 14.21 -4.78
N LEU A 30 6.31 13.03 -4.43
CA LEU A 30 6.05 11.95 -5.39
C LEU A 30 4.64 12.10 -5.97
N ARG A 31 4.50 11.82 -7.27
CA ARG A 31 3.24 11.96 -8.01
C ARG A 31 2.59 10.61 -8.26
N HIS A 32 1.27 10.61 -8.35
CA HIS A 32 0.46 9.47 -8.77
C HIS A 32 0.42 9.36 -10.29
N THR A 33 -0.05 8.20 -10.76
CA THR A 33 -0.39 8.00 -12.17
C THR A 33 -1.62 8.83 -12.58
N ASP A 34 -2.60 9.01 -11.68
CA ASP A 34 -3.73 9.91 -11.86
C ASP A 34 -3.47 11.24 -11.13
N ALA A 35 -3.27 12.31 -11.89
CA ALA A 35 -2.95 13.63 -11.37
C ALA A 35 -4.01 14.20 -10.41
N ARG A 36 -5.26 13.70 -10.44
CA ARG A 36 -6.31 14.14 -9.49
C ARG A 36 -5.98 13.81 -8.03
N LEU A 37 -5.10 12.83 -7.80
CA LEU A 37 -4.70 12.39 -6.47
C LEU A 37 -3.49 13.18 -5.92
N ASP A 38 -2.78 13.91 -6.77
CA ASP A 38 -1.60 14.69 -6.38
C ASP A 38 -1.95 15.81 -5.39
N GLY A 39 -1.15 15.94 -4.34
CA GLY A 39 -1.36 16.91 -3.27
C GLY A 39 -2.48 16.56 -2.26
N ASN A 40 -3.24 15.50 -2.53
CA ASN A 40 -4.32 15.02 -1.65
C ASN A 40 -4.01 13.66 -1.01
N HIS A 41 -3.20 12.84 -1.69
CA HIS A 41 -2.74 11.55 -1.19
C HIS A 41 -1.21 11.52 -1.15
N VAL A 42 -0.63 10.84 -0.17
CA VAL A 42 0.83 10.69 -0.07
C VAL A 42 1.25 9.38 -0.73
N VAL A 43 2.13 9.46 -1.73
CA VAL A 43 2.77 8.27 -2.33
C VAL A 43 3.96 7.87 -1.46
N PHE A 44 3.97 6.63 -0.96
CA PHE A 44 4.99 6.12 -0.03
C PHE A 44 5.75 4.88 -0.53
N GLY A 45 5.41 4.34 -1.71
CA GLY A 45 6.06 3.14 -2.24
C GLY A 45 5.56 2.75 -3.62
N LYS A 46 6.09 1.64 -4.14
CA LYS A 46 5.65 1.01 -5.39
C LYS A 46 5.72 -0.51 -5.26
N VAL A 47 4.84 -1.21 -5.97
CA VAL A 47 4.93 -2.66 -6.14
C VAL A 47 6.17 -2.98 -6.99
N VAL A 48 7.04 -3.87 -6.50
CA VAL A 48 8.28 -4.27 -7.18
C VAL A 48 8.19 -5.64 -7.86
N ASP A 49 7.36 -6.52 -7.31
CA ASP A 49 7.08 -7.85 -7.84
C ASP A 49 5.62 -8.24 -7.55
N GLY A 50 5.09 -9.22 -8.28
CA GLY A 50 3.74 -9.75 -8.05
C GLY A 50 2.61 -8.92 -8.67
N TYR A 51 2.90 -8.01 -9.61
CA TYR A 51 1.87 -7.14 -10.21
C TYR A 51 0.70 -7.92 -10.86
N LYS A 52 0.97 -9.13 -11.37
CA LYS A 52 -0.07 -10.05 -11.88
C LYS A 52 -1.14 -10.39 -10.85
N VAL A 53 -0.78 -10.44 -9.57
CA VAL A 53 -1.75 -10.66 -8.48
C VAL A 53 -2.65 -9.44 -8.34
N VAL A 54 -2.08 -8.23 -8.41
CA VAL A 54 -2.85 -6.96 -8.35
C VAL A 54 -3.80 -6.84 -9.54
N GLU A 55 -3.36 -7.19 -10.75
CA GLU A 55 -4.22 -7.23 -11.94
C GLU A 55 -5.39 -8.19 -11.75
N LYS A 56 -5.12 -9.40 -11.25
CA LYS A 56 -6.17 -10.37 -10.94
C LYS A 56 -7.13 -9.86 -9.86
N MET A 57 -6.65 -9.15 -8.84
CA MET A 57 -7.52 -8.55 -7.82
C MET A 57 -8.46 -7.50 -8.40
N GLU A 58 -8.02 -6.73 -9.39
CA GLU A 58 -8.83 -5.71 -10.06
C GLU A 58 -10.03 -6.30 -10.81
N GLU A 59 -9.92 -7.54 -11.33
CA GLU A 59 -11.02 -8.27 -11.98
C GLU A 59 -12.21 -8.54 -11.04
N PHE A 60 -11.99 -8.56 -9.72
CA PHE A 60 -13.04 -8.71 -8.70
C PHE A 60 -13.62 -7.36 -8.24
N GLY A 61 -13.11 -6.25 -8.75
CA GLY A 61 -13.58 -4.91 -8.45
C GLY A 61 -14.90 -4.56 -9.15
N SER A 62 -15.49 -3.43 -8.75
CA SER A 62 -16.62 -2.82 -9.44
C SER A 62 -16.47 -1.31 -9.50
N GLU A 63 -17.26 -0.66 -10.37
CA GLU A 63 -17.28 0.80 -10.51
C GLU A 63 -17.69 1.53 -9.22
N THR A 64 -18.45 0.88 -8.34
CA THR A 64 -18.89 1.46 -7.05
C THR A 64 -17.88 1.24 -5.92
N GLY A 65 -16.81 0.47 -6.17
CA GLY A 65 -15.75 0.16 -5.21
C GLY A 65 -16.00 -1.09 -4.36
N THR A 66 -17.18 -1.72 -4.44
CA THR A 66 -17.46 -3.00 -3.76
C THR A 66 -16.91 -4.17 -4.57
N THR A 67 -16.29 -5.15 -3.93
CA THR A 67 -15.78 -6.34 -4.62
C THR A 67 -16.89 -7.38 -4.84
N SER A 68 -16.78 -8.17 -5.91
CA SER A 68 -17.69 -9.28 -6.21
C SER A 68 -17.52 -10.45 -5.23
N GLU A 69 -16.30 -10.65 -4.74
CA GLU A 69 -15.94 -11.63 -3.72
C GLU A 69 -14.94 -11.02 -2.72
N PRO A 70 -14.81 -11.57 -1.50
CA PRO A 70 -13.80 -11.11 -0.55
C PRO A 70 -12.39 -11.37 -1.07
N VAL A 71 -11.59 -10.31 -1.22
CA VAL A 71 -10.16 -10.39 -1.52
C VAL A 71 -9.39 -10.08 -0.24
N VAL A 72 -8.77 -11.10 0.35
CA VAL A 72 -8.14 -11.04 1.68
C VAL A 72 -6.64 -11.22 1.61
N ILE A 73 -5.93 -10.54 2.51
CA ILE A 73 -4.50 -10.79 2.74
C ILE A 73 -4.42 -11.98 3.70
N GLU A 74 -4.01 -13.15 3.21
CA GLU A 74 -3.86 -14.35 4.04
C GLU A 74 -2.61 -14.29 4.92
N ASP A 75 -1.53 -13.68 4.45
CA ASP A 75 -0.27 -13.51 5.17
C ASP A 75 0.47 -12.24 4.72
N CYS A 76 1.21 -11.60 5.62
CA CYS A 76 2.02 -10.41 5.33
C CYS A 76 3.22 -10.25 6.27
N GLY A 77 4.26 -9.55 5.81
CA GLY A 77 5.47 -9.31 6.61
C GLY A 77 6.49 -8.43 5.91
N GLU A 78 7.60 -8.19 6.60
CA GLU A 78 8.75 -7.46 6.08
C GLU A 78 9.83 -8.44 5.58
N LEU A 79 10.36 -8.19 4.38
CA LEU A 79 11.51 -8.92 3.87
C LEU A 79 12.78 -8.37 4.51
N LYS A 80 13.53 -9.22 5.21
CA LYS A 80 14.87 -8.85 5.68
C LYS A 80 15.79 -8.73 4.46
N ASN A 81 16.36 -7.55 4.26
CA ASN A 81 17.46 -7.41 3.31
C ASN A 81 18.68 -8.13 3.88
N GLU A 82 18.94 -9.35 3.43
CA GLU A 82 20.21 -10.03 3.70
C GLU A 82 21.27 -9.45 2.75
N SER A 83 21.80 -8.28 3.10
CA SER A 83 23.02 -7.74 2.53
C SER A 83 23.77 -6.93 3.59
N SER A 84 24.32 -7.64 4.58
CA SER A 84 25.50 -7.19 5.29
C SER A 84 26.73 -7.47 4.42
N GLU A 85 27.06 -6.55 3.52
CA GLU A 85 28.45 -6.34 3.13
C GLU A 85 28.87 -4.99 3.69
N ASP A 86 29.38 -5.06 4.91
CA ASP A 86 30.17 -4.02 5.55
C ASP A 86 31.43 -3.81 4.69
N VAL A 87 31.41 -2.88 3.73
CA VAL A 87 32.64 -2.42 3.07
C VAL A 87 33.37 -1.49 4.02
N SER A 88 33.85 -2.08 5.12
CA SER A 88 34.88 -1.54 5.97
C SER A 88 36.23 -1.96 5.40
N SER A 89 37.03 -0.98 4.99
CA SER A 89 38.46 -1.05 4.67
C SER A 89 38.92 -1.87 3.45
N LYS A 90 39.44 -1.16 2.43
CA LYS A 90 40.85 -1.25 2.02
C LYS A 90 41.22 -0.20 0.96
N GLU A 91 42.25 0.57 1.34
CA GLU A 91 43.17 1.46 0.60
C GLU A 91 42.64 2.71 -0.09
#